data_AF-A0A8T5NZT8-F1
#
_entry.id   AF-A0A8T5NZT8-F1
#
_cell.length_a   1.000
_cell.length_b   1.000
_cell.length_c   1.000
_cell.angle_alpha   90.00
_cell.angle_beta   90.00
_cell.angle_gamma   90.00
#
_symmetry.space_group_name_H-M   'P 1'
#
loop_
_entity.id
_entity.type
_entity.pdbx_description
1 polymer ?
#
loop_
_entity_poly.entity_id
_entity_poly.type
_entity_poly.pdbx_seq_one_letter_code
_entity_poly.pdbx_strand_id
1 'polypeptide(L)'
;RVRGHSSELSNADIESLLGHPIIASIPEDPTVHDSLAAKTPVTAYSPSSKSAVAMKALAAKIGGIEWQPPTKGGPAMSIFERIFSFLKI
;
A
#
# COMPACT_ATOMS: atom_id res chain seq x y z
N ARG A 1 -1.34 7.52 -10.91
CA ARG A 1 -0.45 6.37 -10.59
C ARG A 1 0.98 6.85 -10.73
N VAL A 2 1.90 6.36 -9.90
CA VAL A 2 3.30 6.84 -9.83
C VAL A 2 4.24 5.66 -10.06
N ARG A 3 5.09 5.72 -11.09
CA ARG A 3 6.07 4.65 -11.38
C ARG A 3 7.38 4.90 -10.64
N GLY A 4 7.66 6.14 -10.25
CA GLY A 4 8.88 6.53 -9.55
C GLY A 4 10.09 6.72 -10.47
N HIS A 5 9.85 6.96 -11.76
CA HIS A 5 10.91 7.27 -12.72
C HIS A 5 11.33 8.74 -12.58
N SER A 6 12.61 9.06 -12.81
CA SER A 6 13.13 10.42 -12.67
C SER A 6 12.53 11.44 -13.66
N SER A 7 11.91 10.95 -14.74
CA SER A 7 11.21 11.77 -15.72
C SER A 7 9.76 12.09 -15.33
N GLU A 8 9.26 11.59 -14.19
CA GLU A 8 7.93 11.95 -13.70
C GLU A 8 7.95 13.32 -13.04
N LEU A 9 6.82 14.03 -13.10
CA LEU A 9 6.68 15.31 -12.39
C LEU A 9 6.82 15.10 -10.88
N SER A 10 7.47 16.05 -10.21
CA SER A 10 7.54 16.03 -8.76
C SER A 10 6.17 16.33 -8.14
N ASN A 11 5.94 15.86 -6.91
CA ASN A 11 4.72 16.20 -6.18
C ASN A 11 4.55 17.73 -6.03
N ALA A 12 5.65 18.45 -5.80
CA ALA A 12 5.62 19.90 -5.64
C ALA A 12 5.17 20.62 -6.92
N ASP A 13 5.63 20.15 -8.09
CA ASP A 13 5.22 20.72 -9.37
C ASP A 13 3.74 20.47 -9.65
N ILE A 14 3.26 19.27 -9.32
CA ILE A 14 1.84 18.90 -9.47
C ILE A 14 0.95 19.76 -8.56
N GLU A 15 1.33 19.92 -7.28
CA GLU A 15 0.59 20.74 -6.33
C GLU A 15 0.59 22.23 -6.74
N SER A 16 1.72 22.74 -7.20
CA SER A 16 1.86 24.11 -7.72
C SER A 16 0.97 24.34 -8.94
N LEU A 17 0.97 23.41 -9.90
CA LEU A 17 0.17 23.50 -11.13
C LEU A 17 -1.34 23.44 -10.85
N LEU A 18 -1.77 22.57 -9.94
CA LEU A 18 -3.18 22.37 -9.62
C LEU A 18 -3.69 23.34 -8.55
N GLY A 19 -2.81 23.97 -7.78
CA GLY A 19 -3.17 24.84 -6.65
C GLY A 19 -3.81 24.09 -5.48
N HIS A 20 -3.67 22.76 -5.42
CA HIS A 20 -4.30 21.89 -4.42
C HIS A 20 -3.31 20.84 -3.91
N PRO A 21 -3.39 20.47 -2.62
CA PRO A 21 -2.51 19.46 -2.04
C PRO A 21 -2.83 18.06 -2.54
N ILE A 22 -1.79 17.24 -2.71
CA ILE A 22 -1.93 15.81 -3.02
C ILE A 22 -2.38 15.07 -1.75
N ILE A 23 -3.55 14.43 -1.82
CA ILE A 23 -4.10 13.71 -0.66
C ILE A 23 -3.59 12.27 -0.53
N ALA A 24 -3.12 11.66 -1.62
CA ALA A 24 -2.46 10.35 -1.65
C ALA A 24 -1.73 10.10 -2.97
N SER A 25 -0.78 9.17 -2.96
CA SER A 25 -0.11 8.65 -4.14
C SER A 25 -0.35 7.15 -4.27
N ILE A 26 -0.80 6.71 -5.44
CA ILE A 26 -1.03 5.29 -5.75
C ILE A 26 0.14 4.80 -6.61
N PRO A 27 0.95 3.84 -6.12
CA PRO A 27 2.09 3.34 -6.87
C PRO A 27 1.65 2.55 -8.10
N GLU A 28 2.50 2.53 -9.12
CA GLU A 28 2.36 1.60 -10.23
C GLU A 28 2.46 0.16 -9.72
N ASP A 29 1.53 -0.66 -10.17
CA ASP A 29 1.40 -2.03 -9.70
C ASP A 29 0.91 -2.92 -10.86
N PRO A 30 1.75 -3.85 -11.36
CA PRO A 30 1.38 -4.76 -12.44
C PRO A 30 0.10 -5.57 -12.14
N THR A 31 -0.15 -5.85 -10.86
CA THR A 31 -1.31 -6.62 -10.39
C THR A 31 -2.64 -5.96 -10.78
N VAL A 32 -2.65 -4.64 -11.03
CA VAL A 32 -3.83 -3.94 -11.54
C VAL A 32 -4.23 -4.48 -12.91
N HIS A 33 -3.26 -4.74 -13.81
CA HIS A 33 -3.55 -5.29 -15.13
C HIS A 33 -4.13 -6.70 -15.04
N ASP A 34 -3.56 -7.54 -14.19
CA ASP A 34 -4.07 -8.90 -13.95
C ASP A 34 -5.50 -8.86 -13.39
N SER A 35 -5.78 -7.94 -12.47
CA SER A 35 -7.11 -7.76 -11.88
C SER A 35 -8.16 -7.35 -12.92
N LEU A 36 -7.79 -6.50 -13.88
CA LEU A 36 -8.66 -6.09 -14.98
C LEU A 36 -8.98 -7.28 -15.90
N ALA A 37 -7.97 -8.09 -16.23
CA ALA A 37 -8.17 -9.31 -17.02
C ALA A 37 -9.12 -10.30 -16.31
N ALA A 38 -8.99 -10.41 -14.98
CA ALA A 38 -9.88 -11.19 -14.12
C ALA A 38 -11.25 -10.53 -13.85
N LYS A 39 -11.53 -9.35 -14.43
CA LYS A 39 -12.75 -8.54 -14.21
C LYS A 39 -13.08 -8.33 -12.73
N THR A 40 -12.05 -8.26 -11.90
CA THR A 40 -12.17 -8.16 -10.44
C THR A 40 -11.35 -6.96 -9.97
N PRO A 41 -11.90 -6.04 -9.15
CA PRO A 41 -11.14 -4.89 -8.67
C PRO A 41 -9.87 -5.32 -7.92
N VAL A 42 -8.75 -4.60 -8.11
CA VAL A 42 -7.46 -4.94 -7.48
C VAL A 42 -7.55 -5.06 -5.95
N THR A 43 -8.43 -4.28 -5.32
CA THR A 43 -8.68 -4.30 -3.87
C THR A 43 -9.27 -5.62 -3.35
N ALA A 44 -9.97 -6.36 -4.21
CA ALA A 44 -10.54 -7.68 -3.97
C ALA A 44 -9.66 -8.80 -4.57
N TYR A 45 -9.12 -8.59 -5.78
CA TYR A 45 -8.28 -9.54 -6.49
C TYR A 45 -6.93 -9.80 -5.79
N SER A 46 -6.24 -8.74 -5.36
CA SER A 46 -4.99 -8.83 -4.61
C SER A 46 -5.00 -7.82 -3.45
N PRO A 47 -5.69 -8.14 -2.34
CA PRO A 47 -5.99 -7.19 -1.26
C PRO A 47 -4.77 -6.56 -0.57
N SER A 48 -3.61 -7.21 -0.66
CA SER A 48 -2.32 -6.83 -0.07
C SER A 48 -1.34 -6.23 -1.09
N SER A 49 -1.74 -6.04 -2.35
CA SER A 49 -0.93 -5.36 -3.36
C SER A 49 -0.68 -3.89 -2.97
N LYS A 50 0.40 -3.29 -3.48
CA LYS A 50 0.78 -1.92 -3.13
C LYS A 50 -0.33 -0.94 -3.52
N SER A 51 -0.91 -1.13 -4.70
CA SER A 51 -2.03 -0.31 -5.19
C SER A 51 -3.29 -0.50 -4.36
N ALA A 52 -3.66 -1.74 -4.04
CA ALA A 52 -4.84 -2.05 -3.22
C ALA A 52 -4.73 -1.43 -1.81
N VAL A 53 -3.56 -1.54 -1.18
CA VAL A 53 -3.27 -0.97 0.13
C VAL A 53 -3.34 0.56 0.08
N ALA A 54 -2.73 1.21 -0.91
CA ALA A 54 -2.78 2.66 -1.06
C ALA A 54 -4.21 3.17 -1.29
N MET A 55 -5.00 2.47 -2.10
CA MET A 55 -6.41 2.82 -2.35
C MET A 55 -7.26 2.68 -1.09
N LYS A 56 -7.07 1.61 -0.31
CA LYS A 56 -7.79 1.41 0.96
C LYS A 56 -7.39 2.46 2.00
N ALA A 57 -6.11 2.80 2.10
CA ALA A 57 -5.63 3.88 2.97
C ALA A 57 -6.24 5.24 2.58
N LEU A 58 -6.30 5.55 1.28
CA LEU A 58 -6.96 6.76 0.79
C LEU A 58 -8.46 6.77 1.13
N ALA A 59 -9.15 5.66 0.89
CA ALA A 59 -10.57 5.54 1.22
C ALA A 59 -10.83 5.73 2.73
N ALA A 60 -9.99 5.14 3.59
CA ALA A 60 -10.05 5.32 5.03
C ALA A 60 -9.82 6.77 5.45
N LYS A 61 -8.82 7.45 4.87
CA LYS A 61 -8.53 8.87 5.08
C LYS A 61 -9.73 9.76 4.72
N ILE A 62 -10.35 9.51 3.56
CA ILE A 62 -11.54 10.27 3.10
C ILE A 62 -12.76 9.97 3.98
N GLY A 63 -12.94 8.71 4.38
CA GLY A 63 -14.06 8.27 5.21
C GLY A 63 -13.92 8.59 6.70
N GLY A 64 -12.77 9.08 7.16
CA GLY A 64 -12.50 9.29 8.59
C GLY A 64 -12.47 7.98 9.40
N ILE A 65 -12.09 6.88 8.76
CA ILE A 65 -12.08 5.54 9.36
C ILE A 65 -10.64 5.18 9.74
N GLU A 66 -10.45 4.65 10.95
CA GLU A 66 -9.18 4.03 11.31
C GLU A 66 -9.00 2.72 10.53
N TRP A 67 -7.92 2.63 9.77
CA TRP A 67 -7.62 1.46 8.95
C TRP A 67 -6.17 1.04 9.10
N GLN A 68 -5.94 -0.25 9.31
CA GLN A 68 -4.62 -0.83 9.40
C GLN A 68 -4.30 -1.61 8.11
N PRO A 69 -3.10 -1.42 7.54
CA PRO A 69 -2.70 -2.19 6.36
C PRO A 69 -2.55 -3.67 6.71
N PRO A 70 -2.82 -4.58 5.75
CA PRO A 70 -2.59 -6.00 5.95
C PRO A 70 -1.10 -6.22 6.27
N THR A 71 -0.81 -6.85 7.41
CA THR A 71 0.54 -7.25 7.76
C THR A 71 1.04 -8.27 6.74
N LYS A 72 2.17 -7.97 6.09
CA LYS A 72 2.92 -9.01 5.37
C LYS A 72 3.34 -10.03 6.42
N GLY A 73 2.75 -11.22 6.39
CA GLY A 73 2.97 -12.25 7.41
C GLY A 73 4.45 -12.44 7.73
N GLY A 74 4.84 -12.07 8.94
CA GLY A 74 6.05 -12.49 9.65
C GLY A 74 5.60 -13.07 10.99
N PRO A 75 6.26 -14.11 11.51
CA PRO A 75 5.72 -14.92 12.61
C PRO A 75 5.50 -14.07 13.86
N ALA A 76 4.39 -14.34 14.57
CA ALA A 76 4.04 -13.78 15.87
C ALA A 76 5.03 -14.12 17.00
N MET A 77 6.20 -14.66 16.68
CA MET A 77 7.38 -14.69 17.51
C MET A 77 8.61 -14.56 16.62
N SER A 78 9.45 -13.59 16.92
CA SER A 78 10.81 -13.53 16.40
C SER A 78 11.48 -14.89 16.63
N ILE A 79 12.26 -15.38 15.67
CA ILE A 79 13.04 -16.62 15.81
C ILE A 79 13.88 -16.57 17.11
N PHE A 80 14.30 -15.38 17.51
CA PHE A 80 14.95 -15.10 18.80
C PHE A 80 14.09 -15.46 20.01
N GLU A 81 12.80 -15.09 20.04
CA GLU A 81 11.89 -15.41 21.16
C GLU A 81 11.69 -16.92 21.32
N ARG A 82 11.64 -17.65 20.19
CA ARG A 82 11.55 -19.12 20.22
C ARG A 82 12.82 -19.75 20.81
N ILE A 83 14.00 -19.25 20.45
CA ILE A 83 15.29 -19.76 20.95
C ILE A 83 15.47 -19.37 22.43
N PHE A 84 15.19 -18.12 22.81
CA PHE A 84 15.32 -17.66 24.20
C PHE A 84 14.33 -18.34 25.15
N SER A 85 13.12 -18.71 24.68
CA SER A 85 12.18 -19.50 25.50
C SER A 85 12.73 -20.87 25.90
N PHE A 86 13.63 -21.44 25.09
CA PHE A 86 14.25 -22.74 25.34
C PHE A 86 15.49 -22.64 26.25
N LEU A 87 16.10 -21.46 26.35
CA LEU A 87 17.26 -21.17 27.19
C LEU A 87 16.89 -20.66 28.59
N LYS A 88 15.60 -20.50 28.89
CA LYS A 88 15.09 -20.09 30.20
C LYS A 88 14.75 -21.32 31.07
N ILE A 89 15.73 -22.21 31.22
CA ILE A 89 15.88 -23.12 32.37
C ILE A 89 17.04 -22.61 33.22
#